data_AF-A0A6A4B418-F1
#
_entry.id   AF-A0A6A4B418-F1
#
_cell.length_a   1.000
_cell.length_b   1.000
_cell.length_c   1.000
_cell.angle_alpha   90.00
_cell.angle_beta   90.00
_cell.angle_gamma   90.00
#
_symmetry.space_group_name_H-M   'P 1'
#
loop_
_entity.id
_entity.type
_entity.pdbx_description
1 polymer ?
#
loop_
_entity_poly.entity_id
_entity_poly.type
_entity_poly.pdbx_seq_one_letter_code
_entity_poly.pdbx_strand_id
1 'polypeptide(L)'
;MTVAERGEHLTPRRGVEPVRMTAAMKAFATDLAAQGLKPSRIRNGMMTRFSLDHETLPSLQVAQRFVNHYTRSRLRNNDFIDEATNDIWEAGFTGGEADDAPFTFSWRMTADGKPWVGRGTDEDPFLVGISTKNLLRKAERDPASFILHMDATFKLSQAWYPVFVVSVSDSNPTFHLLAIFISSQRKEEHYTEALCALRRVYM
;
A
#
# COMPACT_ATOMS: atom_id res chain seq x y z
N MET A 1 -1.05 -41.07 -61.30
CA MET A 1 -2.41 -41.04 -60.73
C MET A 1 -2.24 -40.72 -59.25
N THR A 2 -2.44 -39.45 -58.89
CA THR A 2 -2.18 -38.88 -57.57
C THR A 2 -3.49 -38.86 -56.78
N VAL A 3 -3.54 -39.59 -55.66
CA VAL A 3 -4.64 -39.50 -54.70
C VAL A 3 -4.13 -38.70 -53.50
N ALA A 4 -4.62 -37.48 -53.34
CA ALA A 4 -4.38 -36.65 -52.19
C ALA A 4 -5.51 -36.86 -51.17
N GLU A 5 -5.20 -37.43 -50.02
CA GLU A 5 -6.11 -37.49 -48.87
C GLU A 5 -6.34 -36.07 -48.33
N ARG A 6 -7.59 -35.61 -48.38
CA ARG A 6 -8.03 -34.38 -47.71
C ARG A 6 -8.19 -34.67 -46.23
N GLY A 7 -7.26 -34.19 -45.40
CA GLY A 7 -7.45 -34.12 -43.96
C GLY A 7 -8.63 -33.20 -43.63
N GLU A 8 -9.66 -33.73 -42.98
CA GLU A 8 -10.74 -32.94 -42.42
C GLU A 8 -10.19 -32.02 -41.32
N HIS A 9 -10.18 -30.72 -41.60
CA HIS A 9 -9.84 -29.72 -40.60
C HIS A 9 -11.07 -29.47 -39.72
N LEU A 10 -11.25 -30.27 -38.68
CA LEU A 10 -12.25 -30.02 -37.65
C LEU A 10 -11.77 -28.88 -36.74
N THR A 11 -12.32 -27.68 -36.96
CA THR A 11 -12.10 -26.53 -36.07
C THR A 11 -12.74 -26.83 -34.70
N PRO A 12 -11.98 -26.77 -33.58
CA PRO A 12 -12.55 -26.95 -32.25
C PRO A 12 -13.66 -25.92 -31.98
N ARG A 13 -14.74 -26.38 -31.34
CA ARG A 13 -15.85 -25.53 -30.87
C ARG A 13 -15.27 -24.36 -30.07
N ARG A 14 -15.62 -23.11 -30.43
CA ARG A 14 -15.24 -21.90 -29.69
C ARG A 14 -15.59 -22.10 -28.21
N GLY A 15 -14.60 -22.01 -27.32
CA GLY A 15 -14.84 -22.05 -25.87
C GLY A 15 -15.80 -20.93 -25.44
N VAL A 16 -16.40 -21.08 -24.25
CA VAL A 16 -17.32 -20.08 -23.66
C VAL A 16 -16.68 -18.69 -23.75
N GLU A 17 -17.38 -17.73 -24.37
CA GLU A 17 -16.87 -16.37 -24.48
C GLU A 17 -16.68 -15.77 -23.08
N PRO A 18 -15.51 -15.18 -22.78
CA PRO A 18 -15.28 -14.59 -21.47
C PRO A 18 -16.25 -13.42 -21.25
N VAL A 19 -16.86 -13.39 -20.07
CA VAL A 19 -17.78 -12.32 -19.67
C VAL A 19 -17.08 -10.97 -19.78
N ARG A 20 -17.67 -10.07 -20.57
CA ARG A 20 -17.15 -8.72 -20.78
C ARG A 20 -17.61 -7.81 -19.64
N MET A 21 -16.74 -6.91 -19.21
CA MET A 21 -17.12 -5.88 -18.24
C MET A 21 -18.09 -4.89 -18.87
N THR A 22 -19.23 -4.66 -18.21
CA THR A 22 -20.19 -3.62 -18.58
C THR A 22 -19.61 -2.22 -18.36
N ALA A 23 -20.26 -1.18 -18.89
CA ALA A 23 -19.84 0.20 -18.64
C ALA A 23 -19.83 0.54 -17.14
N ALA A 24 -20.84 0.09 -16.39
CA ALA A 24 -20.92 0.29 -14.95
C ALA A 24 -19.80 -0.45 -14.19
N MET A 25 -19.48 -1.69 -14.56
CA MET A 25 -18.35 -2.43 -13.99
C MET A 25 -17.02 -1.74 -14.28
N LYS A 26 -16.86 -1.17 -15.48
CA LYS A 26 -15.65 -0.42 -15.85
C LYS A 26 -15.53 0.87 -15.05
N ALA A 27 -16.61 1.63 -14.86
CA ALA A 27 -16.60 2.83 -14.03
C ALA A 27 -16.21 2.49 -12.58
N PHE A 28 -16.84 1.48 -11.99
CA PHE A 28 -16.49 0.99 -10.66
C PHE A 28 -15.03 0.50 -10.56
N ALA A 29 -14.54 -0.21 -11.58
CA ALA A 29 -13.15 -0.65 -11.63
C ALA A 29 -12.17 0.51 -11.74
N THR A 30 -12.51 1.53 -12.54
CA THR A 30 -11.74 2.77 -12.68
C THR A 30 -11.62 3.48 -11.35
N ASP A 31 -12.73 3.68 -10.63
CA ASP A 31 -12.74 4.38 -9.33
C ASP A 31 -11.86 3.67 -8.30
N LEU A 32 -11.94 2.33 -8.23
CA LEU A 32 -11.13 1.55 -7.31
C LEU A 32 -9.67 1.40 -7.78
N ALA A 33 -9.42 1.38 -9.09
CA ALA A 33 -8.06 1.37 -9.63
C ALA A 33 -7.36 2.71 -9.38
N ALA A 34 -8.09 3.84 -9.45
CA ALA A 34 -7.60 5.16 -9.07
C ALA A 34 -7.23 5.26 -7.58
N GLN A 35 -7.93 4.50 -6.73
CA GLN A 35 -7.59 4.33 -5.31
C GLN A 35 -6.47 3.30 -5.05
N GLY A 36 -5.85 2.75 -6.10
CA GLY A 36 -4.73 1.80 -5.99
C GLY A 36 -5.12 0.37 -5.60
N LEU A 37 -6.40 0.00 -5.67
CA LEU A 37 -6.82 -1.37 -5.33
C LEU A 37 -6.32 -2.40 -6.36
N LYS A 38 -5.89 -3.57 -5.87
CA LYS A 38 -5.43 -4.67 -6.73
C LYS A 38 -6.58 -5.23 -7.59
N PRO A 39 -6.31 -5.68 -8.84
CA PRO A 39 -7.35 -6.21 -9.74
C PRO A 39 -8.20 -7.35 -9.16
N SER A 40 -7.62 -8.20 -8.30
CA SER A 40 -8.36 -9.27 -7.61
C SER A 40 -9.40 -8.74 -6.63
N ARG A 41 -9.08 -7.66 -5.93
CA ARG A 41 -10.00 -6.99 -5.00
C ARG A 41 -11.09 -6.24 -5.75
N ILE A 42 -10.74 -5.58 -6.85
CA ILE A 42 -11.70 -4.92 -7.74
C ILE A 42 -12.73 -5.93 -8.28
N ARG A 43 -12.26 -7.10 -8.75
CA ARG A 43 -13.16 -8.18 -9.19
C ARG A 43 -14.09 -8.67 -8.07
N ASN A 44 -13.57 -8.93 -6.88
CA ASN A 44 -14.41 -9.38 -5.76
C ASN A 44 -15.41 -8.29 -5.35
N GLY A 45 -15.02 -7.02 -5.40
CA GLY A 45 -15.92 -5.89 -5.19
C GLY A 45 -17.06 -5.84 -6.22
N MET A 46 -16.81 -6.20 -7.49
CA MET A 46 -17.88 -6.29 -8.50
C MET A 46 -18.92 -7.34 -8.15
N MET A 47 -18.47 -8.49 -7.61
CA MET A 47 -19.37 -9.56 -7.20
C MET A 47 -20.40 -9.07 -6.19
N THR A 48 -19.94 -8.35 -5.15
CA THR A 48 -20.83 -7.78 -4.12
C THR A 48 -21.64 -6.59 -4.64
N ARG A 49 -21.01 -5.66 -5.38
CA ARG A 49 -21.63 -4.39 -5.79
C ARG A 49 -22.72 -4.53 -6.85
N PHE A 50 -22.60 -5.55 -7.70
CA PHE A 50 -23.54 -5.82 -8.80
C PHE A 50 -24.31 -7.12 -8.61
N SER A 51 -24.20 -7.76 -7.44
CA SER A 51 -24.86 -9.04 -7.12
C SER A 51 -24.63 -10.12 -8.17
N LEU A 52 -23.37 -10.27 -8.62
CA LEU A 52 -22.99 -11.20 -9.67
C LEU A 52 -22.72 -12.59 -9.11
N ASP A 53 -23.05 -13.62 -9.88
CA ASP A 53 -22.67 -15.00 -9.63
C ASP A 53 -21.37 -15.37 -10.37
N HIS A 54 -20.95 -16.64 -10.26
CA HIS A 54 -19.72 -17.11 -10.91
C HIS A 54 -19.81 -17.15 -12.44
N GLU A 55 -21.00 -17.18 -13.03
CA GLU A 55 -21.21 -17.23 -14.48
C GLU A 55 -21.23 -15.83 -15.11
N THR A 56 -21.66 -14.82 -14.35
CA THR A 56 -21.80 -13.42 -14.78
C THR A 56 -20.67 -12.51 -14.27
N LEU A 57 -19.80 -13.02 -13.39
CA LEU A 57 -18.63 -12.29 -12.91
C LEU A 57 -17.48 -12.36 -13.93
N PRO A 58 -16.93 -11.22 -14.38
CA PRO A 58 -15.74 -11.20 -15.22
C PRO A 58 -14.60 -12.01 -14.59
N SER A 59 -13.87 -12.76 -15.42
CA SER A 59 -12.71 -13.50 -14.92
C SER A 59 -11.65 -12.55 -14.37
N LEU A 60 -10.79 -13.06 -13.48
CA LEU A 60 -9.69 -12.26 -12.94
C LEU A 60 -8.79 -11.70 -14.05
N GLN A 61 -8.56 -12.47 -15.10
CA GLN A 61 -7.76 -12.04 -16.24
C GLN A 61 -8.41 -10.86 -17.00
N VAL A 62 -9.74 -10.82 -17.12
CA VAL A 62 -10.45 -9.70 -17.75
C VAL A 62 -10.33 -8.44 -16.90
N ALA A 63 -10.54 -8.55 -15.58
CA ALA A 63 -10.36 -7.43 -14.66
C ALA A 63 -8.91 -6.91 -14.66
N GLN A 64 -7.92 -7.81 -14.61
CA GLN A 64 -6.50 -7.46 -14.70
C GLN A 64 -6.16 -6.72 -15.99
N ARG A 65 -6.59 -7.22 -17.15
CA ARG A 65 -6.32 -6.56 -18.43
C ARG A 65 -6.88 -5.15 -18.47
N PHE A 66 -8.13 -4.97 -18.03
CA PHE A 66 -8.76 -3.66 -18.00
C PHE A 66 -8.05 -2.70 -17.03
N VAL A 67 -7.85 -3.12 -15.79
CA VAL A 67 -7.22 -2.30 -14.74
C VAL A 67 -5.79 -1.94 -15.14
N ASN A 68 -4.97 -2.90 -15.57
CA ASN A 68 -3.59 -2.64 -15.96
C ASN A 68 -3.51 -1.69 -17.17
N HIS A 69 -4.41 -1.82 -18.14
CA HIS A 69 -4.48 -0.91 -19.26
C HIS A 69 -4.89 0.50 -18.82
N TYR A 70 -5.94 0.61 -17.99
CA TYR A 70 -6.40 1.88 -17.44
C TYR A 70 -5.30 2.57 -16.62
N THR A 71 -4.68 1.88 -15.67
CA THR A 71 -3.61 2.42 -14.84
C THR A 71 -2.41 2.88 -15.67
N ARG A 72 -1.99 2.10 -16.67
CA ARG A 72 -0.88 2.48 -17.57
C ARG A 72 -1.21 3.67 -18.47
N SER A 73 -2.46 3.79 -18.95
CA SER A 73 -2.85 4.79 -19.94
C SER A 73 -3.39 6.09 -19.37
N ARG A 74 -3.97 6.06 -18.17
CA ARG A 74 -4.77 7.16 -17.61
C ARG A 74 -4.32 7.64 -16.25
N LEU A 75 -3.74 6.77 -15.42
CA LEU A 75 -3.36 7.13 -14.05
C LEU A 75 -1.94 7.67 -13.92
N ARG A 76 -1.15 7.74 -15.01
CA ARG A 76 0.26 8.21 -15.01
C ARG A 76 0.92 7.89 -13.68
N ASN A 77 0.93 6.61 -13.30
CA ASN A 77 1.14 6.15 -11.92
C ASN A 77 2.37 6.76 -11.21
N ASN A 78 3.34 7.29 -11.98
CA ASN A 78 4.47 8.06 -11.48
C ASN A 78 4.06 9.42 -10.90
N ASP A 79 3.15 10.19 -11.49
CA ASP A 79 2.78 11.54 -11.05
C ASP A 79 2.28 11.52 -9.59
N PHE A 80 1.48 10.52 -9.21
CA PHE A 80 1.03 10.33 -7.81
C PHE A 80 2.15 9.88 -6.86
N ILE A 81 3.08 9.06 -7.35
CA ILE A 81 4.23 8.60 -6.55
C ILE A 81 5.21 9.76 -6.34
N ASP A 82 5.41 10.60 -7.36
CA ASP A 82 6.26 11.78 -7.31
C ASP A 82 5.63 12.84 -6.38
N GLU A 83 4.32 13.05 -6.45
CA GLU A 83 3.57 13.92 -5.53
C GLU A 83 3.68 13.42 -4.07
N ALA A 84 3.37 12.14 -3.82
CA ALA A 84 3.48 11.57 -2.48
C ALA A 84 4.93 11.59 -1.95
N THR A 85 5.92 11.37 -2.82
CA THR A 85 7.33 11.47 -2.46
C THR A 85 7.69 12.90 -2.09
N ASN A 86 7.19 13.89 -2.83
CA ASN A 86 7.40 15.30 -2.52
C ASN A 86 6.74 15.69 -1.20
N ASP A 87 5.51 15.24 -0.93
CA ASP A 87 4.83 15.48 0.35
C ASP A 87 5.63 14.90 1.54
N ILE A 88 6.16 13.68 1.37
CA ILE A 88 7.00 13.05 2.40
C ILE A 88 8.26 13.91 2.63
N TRP A 89 8.89 14.39 1.55
CA TRP A 89 10.09 15.21 1.66
C TRP A 89 9.84 16.60 2.26
N GLU A 90 8.75 17.26 1.90
CA GLU A 90 8.37 18.58 2.44
C GLU A 90 8.07 18.50 3.93
N ALA A 91 7.47 17.40 4.39
CA ALA A 91 7.22 17.14 5.79
C ALA A 91 8.39 16.44 6.51
N GLY A 92 9.53 16.27 5.87
CA GLY A 92 10.68 15.55 6.44
C GLY A 92 11.22 16.20 7.72
N PHE A 93 11.52 15.40 8.73
CA PHE A 93 12.01 15.88 10.03
C PHE A 93 13.31 16.67 9.92
N THR A 94 13.25 17.90 10.42
CA THR A 94 14.37 18.85 10.51
C THR A 94 14.79 19.13 11.95
N GLY A 95 13.94 18.81 12.93
CA GLY A 95 14.10 19.18 14.33
C GLY A 95 13.55 20.57 14.66
N GLY A 96 13.22 21.40 13.67
CA GLY A 96 12.69 22.75 13.82
C GLY A 96 11.16 22.84 13.93
N GLU A 97 10.45 21.71 13.83
CA GLU A 97 9.00 21.66 13.79
C GLU A 97 8.38 22.14 15.12
N ALA A 98 7.19 22.75 15.05
CA ALA A 98 6.38 23.00 16.24
C ALA A 98 5.94 21.69 16.89
N ASP A 99 5.57 21.73 18.18
CA ASP A 99 5.34 20.52 18.96
C ASP A 99 4.21 19.60 18.44
N ASP A 100 3.16 20.21 17.89
CA ASP A 100 2.01 19.53 17.31
C ASP A 100 2.09 19.39 15.78
N ALA A 101 3.13 19.97 15.15
CA ALA A 101 3.31 19.85 13.72
C ALA A 101 3.74 18.42 13.37
N PRO A 102 3.01 17.73 12.46
CA PRO A 102 3.42 16.41 12.02
C PRO A 102 4.65 16.50 11.12
N PHE A 103 5.50 15.49 11.22
CA PHE A 103 6.64 15.31 10.34
C PHE A 103 6.77 13.85 9.93
N THR A 104 7.47 13.63 8.82
CA THR A 104 7.84 12.32 8.31
C THR A 104 9.32 12.04 8.58
N PHE A 105 9.66 10.76 8.69
CA PHE A 105 11.05 10.34 8.89
C PHE A 105 11.24 8.91 8.41
N SER A 106 12.48 8.52 8.13
CA SER A 106 12.83 7.14 7.77
C SER A 106 14.20 6.77 8.33
N TRP A 107 14.53 5.48 8.31
CA TRP A 107 15.86 5.04 8.68
C TRP A 107 16.88 5.35 7.58
N ARG A 108 16.50 5.00 6.34
CA ARG A 108 17.27 5.24 5.14
C ARG A 108 17.04 6.67 4.67
N MET A 109 18.10 7.32 4.25
CA MET A 109 18.07 8.71 3.77
C MET A 109 18.72 8.78 2.39
N THR A 110 18.25 9.71 1.58
CA THR A 110 18.92 10.10 0.33
C THR A 110 20.21 10.87 0.64
N ALA A 111 21.05 11.06 -0.38
CA ALA A 111 22.32 11.80 -0.23
C ALA A 111 22.11 13.27 0.21
N ASP A 112 20.98 13.86 -0.13
CA ASP A 112 20.55 15.21 0.28
C ASP A 112 19.82 15.23 1.63
N GLY A 113 19.79 14.12 2.37
CA GLY A 113 19.27 14.06 3.73
C GLY A 113 17.74 14.00 3.83
N LYS A 114 17.05 13.62 2.76
CA LYS A 114 15.59 13.41 2.78
C LYS A 114 15.25 11.96 3.11
N PRO A 115 14.06 11.69 3.67
CA PRO A 115 13.60 10.31 3.90
C PRO A 115 13.61 9.49 2.60
N TRP A 116 14.16 8.26 2.67
CA TRP A 116 14.08 7.32 1.55
C TRP A 116 12.67 6.75 1.44
N VAL A 117 11.98 7.09 0.35
CA VAL A 117 10.60 6.65 0.11
C VAL A 117 10.55 5.28 -0.58
N GLY A 118 11.59 4.83 -1.28
CA GLY A 118 11.62 3.53 -1.96
C GLY A 118 10.47 3.29 -2.96
N ARG A 119 10.51 2.14 -3.65
CA ARG A 119 9.45 1.76 -4.62
C ARG A 119 8.45 0.74 -4.09
N GLY A 120 8.71 0.19 -2.90
CA GLY A 120 7.88 -0.84 -2.27
C GLY A 120 8.00 -2.22 -2.92
N THR A 121 9.05 -2.46 -3.70
CA THR A 121 9.39 -3.78 -4.23
C THR A 121 10.18 -4.58 -3.20
N ASP A 122 10.47 -5.85 -3.49
CA ASP A 122 11.29 -6.68 -2.59
C ASP A 122 12.73 -6.17 -2.51
N GLU A 123 13.27 -5.66 -3.63
CA GLU A 123 14.63 -5.13 -3.75
C GLU A 123 14.74 -3.64 -3.33
N ASP A 124 13.64 -2.90 -3.42
CA ASP A 124 13.56 -1.48 -3.06
C ASP A 124 12.37 -1.23 -2.13
N PRO A 125 12.45 -1.73 -0.87
CA PRO A 125 11.40 -1.53 0.12
C PRO A 125 11.28 -0.07 0.55
N PHE A 126 10.07 0.28 1.00
CA PHE A 126 9.82 1.52 1.71
C PHE A 126 9.43 1.34 3.16
N LEU A 127 9.78 2.36 3.94
CA LEU A 127 9.41 2.57 5.33
C LEU A 127 9.36 4.08 5.60
N VAL A 128 8.20 4.59 5.98
CA VAL A 128 7.99 6.02 6.30
C VAL A 128 7.28 6.12 7.63
N GLY A 129 7.93 6.73 8.62
CA GLY A 129 7.40 7.08 9.92
C GLY A 129 6.73 8.44 9.91
N ILE A 130 5.67 8.60 10.70
CA ILE A 130 4.93 9.84 10.92
C ILE A 130 4.76 10.02 12.42
N SER A 131 5.06 11.20 12.92
CA SER A 131 4.89 11.56 14.34
C SER A 131 4.76 13.08 14.52
N THR A 132 4.56 13.50 15.77
CA THR A 132 4.73 14.88 16.25
C THR A 132 5.63 14.84 17.48
N LYS A 133 6.27 15.96 17.85
CA LYS A 133 7.10 15.99 19.07
C LYS A 133 6.25 15.66 20.30
N ASN A 134 5.02 16.16 20.38
CA ASN A 134 4.12 15.87 21.49
C ASN A 134 3.73 14.38 21.60
N LEU A 135 3.66 13.64 20.48
CA LEU A 135 3.50 12.19 20.53
C LEU A 135 4.77 11.52 21.08
N LEU A 136 5.95 11.92 20.59
CA LEU A 136 7.23 11.37 21.07
C LEU A 136 7.45 11.61 22.57
N ARG A 137 7.10 12.80 23.07
CA ARG A 137 7.19 13.14 24.50
C ARG A 137 6.33 12.28 25.40
N LYS A 138 5.36 11.51 24.87
CA LYS A 138 4.66 10.51 25.70
C LYS A 138 5.59 9.42 26.23
N ALA A 139 6.77 9.24 25.65
CA ALA A 139 7.82 8.36 26.16
C ALA A 139 8.82 9.07 27.11
N GLU A 140 8.71 10.38 27.35
CA GLU A 140 9.54 11.12 28.34
C GLU A 140 9.11 10.83 29.78
N ARG A 141 9.31 9.58 30.20
CA ARG A 141 9.06 9.07 31.53
C ARG A 141 10.04 7.94 31.83
N ASP A 142 10.09 7.47 33.07
CA ASP A 142 10.98 6.37 33.47
C ASP A 142 10.75 5.14 32.56
N PRO A 143 11.77 4.61 31.85
CA PRO A 143 11.63 3.41 31.03
C PRO A 143 11.10 2.18 31.79
N ALA A 144 11.28 2.12 33.12
CA ALA A 144 10.71 1.06 33.94
C ALA A 144 9.20 1.22 34.21
N SER A 145 8.63 2.40 33.89
CA SER A 145 7.23 2.74 34.17
C SER A 145 6.24 2.43 33.04
N PHE A 146 6.73 2.02 31.87
CA PHE A 146 5.88 1.73 30.72
C PHE A 146 6.37 0.52 29.90
N ILE A 147 5.46 0.00 29.08
CA ILE A 147 5.74 -1.02 28.07
C ILE A 147 5.65 -0.36 26.70
N LEU A 148 6.68 -0.54 25.87
CA LEU A 148 6.65 -0.16 24.46
C LEU A 148 5.94 -1.25 23.66
N HIS A 149 4.89 -0.87 22.94
CA HIS A 149 4.14 -1.72 22.02
C HIS A 149 4.46 -1.34 20.58
N MET A 150 4.66 -2.34 19.74
CA MET A 150 4.80 -2.15 18.30
C MET A 150 4.09 -3.30 17.56
N ASP A 151 2.96 -2.98 16.94
CA ASP A 151 2.14 -3.96 16.23
C ASP A 151 1.86 -3.54 14.79
N ALA A 152 1.75 -4.52 13.90
CA ALA A 152 1.37 -4.30 12.51
C ALA A 152 -0.15 -4.45 12.32
N THR A 153 -0.80 -3.41 11.80
CA THR A 153 -2.19 -3.42 11.37
C THR A 153 -2.30 -3.20 9.86
N PHE A 154 -3.33 -3.78 9.24
CA PHE A 154 -3.57 -3.67 7.80
C PHE A 154 -4.83 -2.86 7.47
N LYS A 155 -5.56 -2.39 8.50
CA LYS A 155 -6.88 -1.75 8.33
C LYS A 155 -6.83 -0.24 8.06
N LEU A 156 -5.63 0.36 8.06
CA LEU A 156 -5.46 1.81 8.00
C LEU A 156 -5.08 2.35 6.62
N SER A 157 -4.73 1.48 5.66
CA SER A 157 -4.39 1.90 4.29
C SER A 157 -5.32 1.27 3.25
N GLN A 158 -5.79 2.06 2.29
CA GLN A 158 -6.60 1.56 1.17
C GLN A 158 -5.83 0.55 0.30
N ALA A 159 -4.50 0.68 0.29
CA ALA A 159 -3.57 -0.22 -0.40
C ALA A 159 -3.18 -1.48 0.41
N TRP A 160 -3.65 -1.61 1.66
CA TRP A 160 -3.33 -2.74 2.56
C TRP A 160 -1.83 -2.92 2.85
N TYR A 161 -1.05 -1.84 2.78
CA TYR A 161 0.30 -1.84 3.33
C TYR A 161 0.25 -2.07 4.85
N PRO A 162 1.18 -2.87 5.41
CA PRO A 162 1.35 -2.96 6.84
C PRO A 162 1.64 -1.57 7.41
N VAL A 163 0.91 -1.24 8.46
CA VAL A 163 1.10 -0.04 9.24
C VAL A 163 1.59 -0.48 10.63
N PHE A 164 2.82 -0.13 10.98
CA PHE A 164 3.32 -0.37 12.33
C PHE A 164 2.88 0.78 13.22
N VAL A 165 2.15 0.46 14.28
CA VAL A 165 1.73 1.42 15.29
C VAL A 165 2.67 1.26 16.47
N VAL A 166 3.41 2.31 16.80
CA VAL A 166 4.30 2.33 17.96
C VAL A 166 3.66 3.17 19.06
N SER A 167 3.53 2.61 20.25
CA SER A 167 2.87 3.25 21.38
C SER A 167 3.49 2.82 22.70
N VAL A 168 3.22 3.54 23.77
CA VAL A 168 3.58 3.15 25.14
C VAL A 168 2.32 3.00 25.97
N SER A 169 2.30 1.98 26.84
CA SER A 169 1.27 1.85 27.87
C SER A 169 1.88 1.99 29.26
N ASP A 170 1.25 2.76 30.13
CA ASP A 170 1.62 2.84 31.55
C ASP A 170 0.94 1.73 32.37
N SER A 171 1.17 1.74 33.68
CA SER A 171 0.55 0.82 34.64
C SER A 171 -0.98 0.96 34.74
N ASN A 172 -1.57 2.00 34.15
CA ASN A 172 -3.01 2.23 34.08
C ASN A 172 -3.48 2.14 32.62
N PRO A 173 -3.76 0.93 32.11
CA PRO A 173 -3.68 0.46 30.70
C PRO A 173 -4.08 1.46 29.60
N THR A 174 -3.39 2.59 29.53
CA THR A 174 -3.69 3.70 28.64
C THR A 174 -2.65 3.68 27.54
N PHE A 175 -3.12 3.52 26.31
CA PHE A 175 -2.23 3.51 25.15
C PHE A 175 -1.96 4.93 24.69
N HIS A 176 -0.68 5.30 24.64
CA HIS A 176 -0.21 6.57 24.12
C HIS A 176 0.54 6.33 22.82
N LEU A 177 -0.02 6.80 21.70
CA LEU A 177 0.64 6.72 20.40
C LEU A 177 1.95 7.51 20.42
N LEU A 178 3.01 6.93 19.87
CA LEU A 178 4.29 7.61 19.62
C LEU A 178 4.47 7.90 18.14
N ALA A 179 4.26 6.91 17.28
CA ALA A 179 4.49 7.04 15.85
C ALA A 179 3.70 5.99 15.08
N ILE A 180 3.48 6.28 13.80
CA ILE A 180 2.92 5.34 12.83
C ILE A 180 3.94 5.18 11.71
N PHE A 181 4.24 3.94 11.30
CA PHE A 181 5.06 3.65 10.14
C PHE A 181 4.22 2.99 9.06
N ILE A 182 4.28 3.49 7.84
CA ILE A 182 3.77 2.78 6.67
C ILE A 182 4.94 2.03 6.06
N SER A 183 4.78 0.72 5.87
CA SER A 183 5.82 -0.10 5.28
C SER A 183 5.31 -0.92 4.11
N SER A 184 6.18 -1.18 3.15
CA SER A 184 5.90 -2.11 2.06
C SER A 184 5.87 -3.58 2.49
N GLN A 185 6.58 -3.93 3.57
CA GLN A 185 6.80 -5.32 3.97
C GLN A 185 6.75 -5.50 5.49
N ARG A 186 6.62 -6.75 5.94
CA ARG A 186 6.64 -7.14 7.35
C ARG A 186 7.72 -8.18 7.60
N LYS A 187 8.97 -7.75 7.46
CA LYS A 187 10.18 -8.51 7.77
C LYS A 187 10.85 -7.92 9.01
N GLU A 188 11.63 -8.73 9.72
CA GLU A 188 12.37 -8.30 10.93
C GLU A 188 13.17 -7.03 10.68
N GLU A 189 13.88 -6.95 9.54
CA GLU A 189 14.68 -5.78 9.15
C GLU A 189 13.85 -4.48 9.16
N HIS A 190 12.58 -4.51 8.74
CA HIS A 190 11.72 -3.32 8.73
C HIS A 190 11.29 -2.89 10.14
N TYR A 191 11.13 -3.83 11.07
CA TYR A 191 10.89 -3.50 12.48
C TYR A 191 12.14 -2.86 13.09
N THR A 192 13.32 -3.42 12.82
CA THR A 192 14.59 -2.86 13.28
C THR A 192 14.80 -1.45 12.72
N GLU A 193 14.59 -1.24 11.42
CA GLU A 193 14.70 0.07 10.79
C GLU A 193 13.71 1.08 11.40
N ALA A 194 12.47 0.69 11.65
CA ALA A 194 11.47 1.56 12.28
C ALA A 194 11.88 1.98 13.69
N LEU A 195 12.36 1.05 14.52
CA LEU A 195 12.83 1.35 15.87
C LEU A 195 14.09 2.23 15.86
N CYS A 196 15.03 1.97 14.95
CA CYS A 196 16.22 2.80 14.76
C CYS A 196 15.87 4.21 14.29
N ALA A 197 14.92 4.35 13.37
CA ALA A 197 14.40 5.64 12.91
C ALA A 197 13.71 6.40 14.04
N LEU A 198 12.85 5.72 14.82
CA LEU A 198 12.16 6.31 15.97
C LEU A 198 13.16 6.85 17.01
N ARG A 199 14.20 6.06 17.32
CA ARG A 199 15.25 6.48 18.24
C ARG A 199 15.99 7.73 17.75
N ARG A 200 16.17 7.89 16.44
CA ARG A 200 16.87 9.06 15.85
C ARG A 200 16.08 10.36 16.04
N VAL A 201 14.75 10.31 15.92
CA VAL A 201 13.88 11.50 16.01
C VAL A 201 13.37 11.81 17.42
N TYR A 202 13.57 10.88 18.35
CA TYR A 202 13.27 11.07 19.78
C TYR A 202 14.28 11.99 20.49
N MET A 203 15.46 12.23 19.90
CA MET A 203 16.54 13.04 20.50
C MET A 203 16.42 14.53 20.19
#